data_AF-A0A0G0WAK1-F1
#
_entry.id   AF-A0A0G0WAK1-F1
#
_cell.length_a   1.000
_cell.length_b   1.000
_cell.length_c   1.000
_cell.angle_alpha   90.00
_cell.angle_beta   90.00
_cell.angle_gamma   90.00
#
_symmetry.space_group_name_H-M   'P 1'
#
loop_
_entity.id
_entity.type
_entity.pdbx_description
1 polymer ?
#
loop_
_entity_poly.entity_id
_entity_poly.type
_entity_poly.pdbx_seq_one_letter_code
_entity_poly.pdbx_strand_id
1 'polypeptide(L)' 'MYDPNYGITVPQQITWSGREHRISEIASYRARKYGTVTIHHYLVTDGSLDFHLSFDSETLTWKLYEVDTVVN' A
#
# COMPACT_ATOMS: atom_id res chain seq x y z
N MET A 1 -9.54 0.23 -1.73
CA MET A 1 -10.62 0.02 -2.72
C MET A 1 -10.29 -1.23 -3.52
N TYR A 2 -11.26 -2.10 -3.78
CA TYR A 2 -11.03 -3.26 -4.66
C TYR A 2 -10.98 -2.81 -6.12
N ASP A 3 -9.94 -3.20 -6.84
CA ASP A 3 -9.82 -2.99 -8.28
C ASP A 3 -10.16 -4.29 -9.03
N PRO A 4 -11.30 -4.36 -9.74
CA PRO A 4 -11.73 -5.57 -10.42
C PRO A 4 -10.88 -5.93 -11.64
N ASN A 5 -10.17 -4.96 -12.24
CA ASN A 5 -9.35 -5.22 -13.43
C ASN A 5 -8.09 -6.02 -13.09
N TYR A 6 -7.57 -5.80 -11.88
CA TYR A 6 -6.37 -6.45 -11.39
C TYR A 6 -6.65 -7.52 -10.32
N GLY A 7 -7.88 -7.58 -9.79
CA GLY A 7 -8.26 -8.52 -8.74
C GLY A 7 -7.55 -8.28 -7.41
N ILE A 8 -7.19 -7.03 -7.13
CA ILE A 8 -6.42 -6.64 -5.93
C ILE A 8 -7.10 -5.51 -5.18
N THR A 9 -6.82 -5.40 -3.87
CA THR A 9 -7.22 -4.23 -3.09
C THR A 9 -6.11 -3.19 -3.17
N VAL A 10 -6.43 -1.97 -3.59
CA VAL A 10 -5.47 -0.86 -3.68
C VAL A 10 -5.73 0.19 -2.59
N PRO A 11 -4.69 0.70 -1.92
CA PRO A 11 -4.85 1.85 -1.04
C PRO A 11 -5.10 3.11 -1.91
N GLN A 12 -6.05 3.94 -1.52
CA GLN A 12 -6.38 5.18 -2.25
C GLN A 12 -5.94 6.43 -1.48
N GLN A 13 -5.85 6.30 -0.17
CA GLN A 13 -5.57 7.41 0.73
C GLN A 13 -4.96 6.87 2.02
N ILE A 14 -4.02 7.61 2.59
CA ILE A 14 -3.35 7.30 3.85
C ILE A 14 -3.41 8.57 4.71
N THR A 15 -3.67 8.41 6.01
CA THR A 15 -3.42 9.49 6.98
C THR A 15 -2.08 9.23 7.66
N TRP A 16 -1.12 10.13 7.49
CA TRP A 16 0.21 10.04 8.07
C TRP A 16 0.63 11.38 8.64
N SER A 17 1.23 11.39 9.83
CA SER A 17 1.67 12.61 10.51
C SER A 17 0.59 13.71 10.60
N GLY A 18 -0.67 13.31 10.81
CA GLY A 18 -1.81 14.23 10.87
C GLY A 18 -2.25 14.84 9.54
N ARG A 19 -1.70 14.37 8.41
CA ARG A 19 -2.07 14.82 7.06
C ARG A 19 -2.65 13.68 6.24
N GLU A 20 -3.56 14.05 5.35
CA GLU A 20 -4.13 13.15 4.37
C GLU A 20 -3.27 13.16 3.11
N HIS A 21 -2.85 11.97 2.69
CA HIS A 21 -2.04 11.73 1.51
C HIS A 21 -2.89 10.92 0.53
N ARG A 22 -3.26 11.54 -0.59
CA ARG A 22 -3.98 10.86 -1.66
C ARG A 22 -2.97 10.16 -2.57
N ILE A 23 -3.14 8.85 -2.73
CA ILE A 23 -2.23 8.07 -3.55
C ILE A 23 -2.42 8.45 -5.02
N SER A 24 -1.33 8.86 -5.66
CA SER A 24 -1.28 9.20 -7.09
C SER A 24 -0.87 8.00 -7.93
N GLU A 25 0.01 7.15 -7.41
CA GLU A 25 0.56 6.00 -8.14
C GLU A 25 0.91 4.82 -7.21
N ILE A 26 0.83 3.60 -7.75
CA ILE A 26 1.38 2.38 -7.15
C ILE A 26 2.66 2.03 -7.91
N ALA A 27 3.81 2.44 -7.38
CA ALA A 27 5.10 2.21 -8.02
C ALA A 27 5.53 0.73 -7.95
N SER A 28 5.08 -0.03 -6.95
CA SER A 28 5.31 -1.48 -6.89
C SER A 28 4.20 -2.22 -6.16
N TYR A 29 3.93 -3.44 -6.61
CA TYR A 29 3.03 -4.37 -5.95
C TYR A 29 3.61 -5.78 -5.98
N ARG A 30 3.59 -6.48 -4.84
CA ARG A 30 3.92 -7.91 -4.74
C ARG A 30 3.06 -8.58 -3.69
N ALA A 31 2.50 -9.74 -4.01
CA ALA A 31 1.84 -10.59 -3.03
C ALA A 31 2.74 -11.76 -2.64
N ARG A 32 2.78 -12.10 -1.36
CA ARG A 32 3.50 -13.28 -0.84
C ARG A 32 2.57 -14.11 0.01
N LYS A 33 2.56 -15.42 -0.25
CA LYS A 33 1.80 -16.38 0.54
C LYS A 33 2.63 -16.87 1.72
N TYR A 34 2.09 -16.73 2.93
CA TYR A 34 2.65 -17.21 4.18
C TYR A 34 1.69 -18.23 4.77
N GLY A 35 1.91 -19.51 4.49
CA GLY A 35 0.96 -20.57 4.83
C GLY A 35 -0.37 -20.39 4.08
N THR A 36 -1.45 -20.16 4.81
CA THR A 36 -2.79 -19.87 4.26
C THR A 36 -3.02 -18.39 3.98
N VAL A 37 -2.21 -17.50 4.55
CA VAL A 37 -2.39 -16.05 4.49
C VAL A 37 -1.67 -15.49 3.27
N THR A 38 -2.29 -14.53 2.59
CA THR A 38 -1.63 -13.73 1.55
C THR A 38 -1.33 -12.35 2.12
N ILE A 39 -0.06 -11.99 2.16
CA ILE A 39 0.36 -10.63 2.50
C ILE A 39 0.66 -9.90 1.20
N HIS A 40 -0.09 -8.84 0.96
CA HIS A 40 0.10 -7.94 -0.17
C HIS A 40 1.02 -6.82 0.29
N HIS A 41 2.10 -6.57 -0.44
CA HIS A 41 3.01 -5.46 -0.20
C HIS A 41 2.89 -4.45 -1.33
N TYR A 42 2.80 -3.17 -0.96
CA TYR A 42 2.69 -2.06 -1.89
C TYR A 42 3.79 -1.04 -1.62
N LEU A 43 4.35 -0.51 -2.68
CA LEU A 43 5.01 0.79 -2.70
C LEU A 43 4.06 1.74 -3.41
N VAL A 44 3.58 2.75 -2.69
CA VAL A 44 2.67 3.76 -3.23
C VAL A 44 3.21 5.14 -2.96
N THR A 45 2.86 6.09 -3.81
CA THR A 45 3.33 7.47 -3.69
C THR A 45 2.17 8.44 -3.78
N ASP A 46 2.29 9.58 -3.10
CA ASP A 46 1.45 10.76 -3.34
C ASP A 46 2.15 11.79 -4.25
N GLY A 47 3.33 11.46 -4.76
CA GLY A 47 4.20 12.33 -5.54
C GLY A 47 5.19 13.15 -4.72
N SER A 48 5.11 13.14 -3.39
CA SER A 48 6.07 13.77 -2.47
C SER A 48 6.72 12.76 -1.53
N LEU A 49 5.94 11.80 -1.04
CA LEU A 49 6.37 10.73 -0.15
C LEU A 49 6.02 9.37 -0.76
N ASP A 50 6.93 8.43 -0.55
CA ASP A 50 6.74 7.01 -0.83
C ASP A 50 6.36 6.29 0.47
N PHE A 51 5.36 5.43 0.38
CA PHE A 51 4.80 4.68 1.51
C PHE A 51 4.93 3.18 1.25
N HIS A 52 5.64 2.50 2.16
CA HIS A 52 5.79 1.05 2.12
C HIS A 52 4.70 0.41 2.98
N LEU A 53 3.72 -0.22 2.33
CA LEU A 53 2.56 -0.81 3.00
C LEU A 53 2.56 -2.34 2.91
N SER A 54 1.97 -3.00 3.90
CA SER A 54 1.34 -4.31 3.68
C SER A 54 -0.14 -4.32 4.00
N PHE A 55 -0.83 -5.24 3.37
CA PHE A 55 -2.19 -5.63 3.67
C PHE A 55 -2.24 -7.14 3.91
N ASP A 56 -2.76 -7.52 5.07
CA ASP A 56 -2.98 -8.91 5.45
C ASP A 56 -4.36 -9.36 4.98
N SER A 57 -4.41 -10.35 4.07
CA SER A 57 -5.67 -10.81 3.47
C SER A 57 -6.60 -11.55 4.43
N GLU A 58 -6.10 -12.02 5.57
CA GLU A 58 -6.90 -12.75 6.57
C GLU A 58 -7.47 -11.79 7.60
N THR A 59 -6.63 -10.92 8.16
CA THR A 59 -7.06 -9.96 9.20
C THR A 59 -7.65 -8.68 8.63
N LEU A 60 -7.50 -8.45 7.31
CA LEU A 60 -7.88 -7.23 6.61
C LEU A 60 -7.23 -5.97 7.19
N THR A 61 -6.04 -6.11 7.77
CA THR A 61 -5.30 -5.00 8.38
C THR A 61 -4.23 -4.45 7.46
N TRP A 62 -4.08 -3.13 7.49
CA TRP A 62 -2.98 -2.43 6.83
C TRP A 62 -1.86 -2.15 7.84
N LYS A 63 -0.61 -2.27 7.39
CA LYS A 63 0.57 -1.84 8.14
C LYS A 63 1.42 -0.94 7.27
N LEU A 64 1.86 0.17 7.85
CA LEU A 64 2.87 1.05 7.26
C LEU A 64 4.22 0.69 7.87
N TYR A 65 5.19 0.35 7.03
CA TYR A 65 6.55 -0.03 7.46
C TYR A 65 7.52 1.14 7.42
N GLU A 66 7.42 1.95 6.37
CA GLU A 66 8.42 2.94 6.01
C GLU A 66 7.75 4.07 5.24
N VAL A 67 8.28 5.28 5.44
CA VAL A 67 7.89 6.48 4.70
C VAL A 67 9.17 7.19 4.31
N ASP A 68 9.36 7.35 3.01
CA ASP A 68 10.54 7.98 2.43
C ASP A 68 10.15 9.19 1.60
N THR A 69 11.08 10.11 1.40
CA THR A 69 10.92 11.15 0.37
C THR A 69 11.14 10.53 -1.00
N VAL A 70 10.32 10.89 -1.98
CA VAL A 70 10.51 10.45 -3.38
C VAL A 70 11.92 10.83 -3.83
N VAL A 71 12.71 9.84 -4.24
CA VAL A 71 14.07 10.07 -4.77
C VAL A 71 13.95 10.34 -6.27
N ASN A 72 14.34 11.54 -6.70
CA ASN A 72 14.39 11.95 -8.12
C ASN A 72 15.44 11.17 -8.92
#